data_AF-A0A221SUC0-F1
#
_entry.id   AF-A0A221SUC0-F1
#
_cell.length_a   1.000
_cell.length_b   1.000
_cell.length_c   1.000
_cell.angle_alpha   90.00
_cell.angle_beta   90.00
_cell.angle_gamma   90.00
#
_symmetry.space_group_name_H-M   'P 1'
#
loop_
_entity.id
_entity.type
_entity.pdbx_description
1 polymer ?
#
loop_
_entity_poly.entity_id
_entity_poly.type
_entity_poly.pdbx_seq_one_letter_code
_entity_poly.pdbx_strand_id
1 'polypeptide(L)'
;MRQAFILAGLPAAALAGLVAAGHMQTAAQPLSSSGPAQATQAQVQALNSGTLLAGTMVLAQAGTASANVRGVSSATCMNCHGSTPKYPVLGAKLTYEHSAHKLNGNATYANGGGCQQCHTNEGFIEWTQKGKIDPATFVANPSQPGCMTCHAPHETGTMALRTTKAVTLVNKEEFDGGKGNLCASCHQSRSDAKAAVKDLPAKDVTARLGAHHGPQADMMVGTNAYQFPGKTYGSSDHYSSVDNTCVSCHMNLPKGRYSLSPEIGGHSMNLAGEVHEVETLNTSACVSCHKDMKQAPGTASWSKFSDAGVQWVGPTAVFAVTASDDYDRDGKKEYVQDEVQGLMDLLVNPQGTGAMQTKLAMYDAKGTYIGAKAAAPYTAAQVGALFNYRYVLEDRSRGIHNLTYTVQLLTDSIAALDPAFDTSARPK
;
A
#
# COMPACT_ATOMS: atom_id res chain seq x y z
N MET A 1 -41.85 -36.55 -47.93
CA MET A 1 -41.88 -35.18 -48.48
C MET A 1 -40.92 -34.34 -47.62
N ARG A 2 -39.64 -34.07 -47.88
CA ARG A 2 -38.87 -33.66 -49.08
C ARG A 2 -39.45 -32.44 -49.80
N GLN A 3 -38.94 -31.25 -49.45
CA GLN A 3 -38.62 -30.08 -50.30
C GLN A 3 -37.66 -29.17 -49.48
N ALA A 4 -36.75 -28.33 -49.98
CA ALA A 4 -35.86 -28.25 -51.15
C ALA A 4 -35.43 -26.77 -51.29
N PHE A 5 -34.10 -26.52 -51.28
CA PHE A 5 -33.36 -25.34 -51.81
C PHE A 5 -33.60 -23.96 -51.14
N ILE A 6 -32.64 -23.02 -51.05
CA ILE A 6 -31.75 -22.46 -52.09
C ILE A 6 -30.42 -21.95 -51.49
N LEU A 7 -29.32 -22.15 -52.24
CA LEU A 7 -28.03 -21.45 -52.12
C LEU A 7 -27.97 -20.27 -53.13
N ALA A 8 -27.43 -19.13 -52.71
CA ALA A 8 -26.72 -18.11 -53.51
C ALA A 8 -26.16 -17.08 -52.50
N GLY A 9 -24.95 -16.49 -52.55
CA GLY A 9 -23.78 -16.54 -53.41
C GLY A 9 -22.74 -15.58 -52.79
N LEU A 10 -21.47 -15.95 -52.79
CA LEU A 10 -20.29 -15.11 -52.46
C LEU A 10 -20.02 -14.10 -53.60
N PRO A 11 -19.35 -12.94 -53.41
CA PRO A 11 -17.91 -12.79 -53.07
C PRO A 11 -17.57 -11.51 -52.24
N ALA A 12 -16.35 -11.10 -51.84
CA ALA A 12 -15.03 -11.65 -51.55
C ALA A 12 -14.21 -10.52 -50.86
N ALA A 13 -13.12 -10.88 -50.17
CA ALA A 13 -12.00 -10.04 -49.66
C ALA A 13 -12.27 -9.19 -48.40
N ALA A 14 -11.41 -9.09 -47.38
CA ALA A 14 -10.06 -9.60 -47.16
C ALA A 14 -9.62 -9.41 -45.68
N LEU A 15 -8.79 -10.35 -45.20
CA LEU A 15 -7.82 -10.32 -44.09
C LEU A 15 -8.28 -10.07 -42.63
N ALA A 16 -8.35 -11.15 -41.86
CA ALA A 16 -7.95 -11.18 -40.45
C ALA A 16 -7.23 -12.51 -40.14
N GLY A 17 -5.98 -12.43 -39.67
CA GLY A 17 -5.20 -13.58 -39.21
C GLY A 17 -5.63 -13.99 -37.79
N LEU A 18 -6.09 -15.22 -37.64
CA LEU A 18 -6.22 -15.91 -36.35
C LEU A 18 -4.97 -16.76 -36.12
N VAL A 19 -4.29 -16.57 -34.98
CA VAL A 19 -3.36 -17.54 -34.43
C VAL A 19 -4.11 -18.38 -33.40
N ALA A 20 -4.07 -19.70 -33.61
CA ALA A 20 -4.79 -20.70 -32.84
C ALA A 20 -4.19 -20.92 -31.44
N ALA A 21 -5.08 -21.09 -30.46
CA ALA A 21 -4.79 -21.59 -29.13
C ALA A 21 -4.58 -23.12 -29.17
N GLY A 22 -3.45 -23.59 -28.65
CA GLY A 22 -3.18 -25.01 -28.40
C GLY A 22 -3.16 -25.28 -26.90
N HIS A 23 -4.18 -25.99 -26.42
CA HIS A 23 -4.25 -26.59 -25.09
C HIS A 23 -3.30 -27.78 -24.99
N MET A 24 -2.51 -27.89 -23.91
CA MET A 24 -1.86 -29.13 -23.51
C MET A 24 -2.28 -29.52 -22.10
N GLN A 25 -3.03 -30.62 -22.03
CA GLN A 25 -3.40 -31.34 -20.81
C GLN A 25 -2.23 -32.18 -20.29
N THR A 26 -2.15 -32.22 -18.97
CA THR A 26 -1.25 -33.03 -18.14
C THR A 26 -1.73 -34.48 -18.01
N ALA A 27 -0.80 -35.44 -18.07
CA ALA A 27 -0.96 -36.77 -17.49
C ALA A 27 0.37 -37.26 -16.88
N ALA A 28 0.31 -37.72 -15.63
CA ALA A 28 1.39 -38.35 -14.84
C ALA A 28 1.36 -39.89 -15.08
N GLN A 29 2.42 -40.71 -14.99
CA GLN A 29 3.38 -41.10 -13.92
C GLN A 29 4.46 -42.07 -14.55
N PRO A 30 5.29 -42.84 -13.80
CA PRO A 30 6.35 -42.52 -12.83
C PRO A 30 7.73 -43.11 -13.28
N LEU A 31 8.84 -42.68 -12.65
CA LEU A 31 10.16 -43.33 -12.82
C LEU A 31 10.75 -43.77 -11.47
N SER A 32 11.13 -45.04 -11.44
CA SER A 32 11.69 -45.79 -10.31
C SER A 32 13.22 -45.65 -10.19
N SER A 33 13.66 -45.76 -8.94
CA SER A 33 15.00 -45.87 -8.35
C SER A 33 16.12 -46.63 -9.10
N SER A 34 17.36 -46.13 -8.99
CA SER A 34 18.55 -46.93 -8.58
C SER A 34 19.72 -46.02 -8.15
N GLY A 35 20.56 -46.53 -7.23
CA GLY A 35 21.50 -45.81 -6.35
C GLY A 35 22.92 -45.49 -6.89
N PRO A 36 23.91 -45.24 -6.00
CA PRO A 36 24.99 -44.27 -6.22
C PRO A 36 26.33 -44.89 -6.66
N ALA A 37 27.17 -44.09 -7.35
CA ALA A 37 28.56 -44.44 -7.65
C ALA A 37 29.53 -43.37 -7.11
N GLN A 38 30.48 -43.83 -6.29
CA GLN A 38 31.61 -43.08 -5.73
C GLN A 38 32.73 -42.91 -6.78
N ALA A 39 33.44 -41.78 -6.76
CA ALA A 39 34.64 -41.56 -7.57
C ALA A 39 35.91 -41.64 -6.70
N THR A 40 36.87 -42.47 -7.12
CA THR A 40 38.18 -42.69 -6.50
C THR A 40 39.30 -41.91 -7.20
N GLN A 41 40.37 -41.64 -6.46
CA GLN A 41 41.62 -41.02 -6.89
C GLN A 41 42.40 -41.85 -7.92
N ALA A 42 43.08 -41.17 -8.87
CA ALA A 42 44.52 -41.25 -9.15
C ALA A 42 44.82 -41.05 -10.65
N GLN A 43 45.71 -40.08 -10.98
CA GLN A 43 46.84 -40.29 -11.89
C GLN A 43 47.77 -39.06 -11.91
N VAL A 44 49.06 -39.33 -11.72
CA VAL A 44 50.22 -38.43 -11.69
C VAL A 44 51.18 -38.88 -12.80
N GLN A 45 52.05 -37.95 -13.25
CA GLN A 45 53.28 -38.06 -14.06
C GLN A 45 53.11 -37.59 -15.52
N ALA A 46 54.07 -36.93 -16.15
CA ALA A 46 55.31 -36.23 -15.79
C ALA A 46 55.85 -35.65 -17.11
N LEU A 47 56.41 -34.45 -17.13
CA LEU A 47 57.36 -34.05 -18.18
C LEU A 47 58.43 -33.15 -17.57
N ASN A 48 59.66 -33.63 -17.67
CA ASN A 48 60.88 -33.00 -17.19
C ASN A 48 61.86 -32.97 -18.36
N SER A 49 62.42 -31.80 -18.68
CA SER A 49 63.64 -31.64 -19.48
C SER A 49 64.19 -30.25 -19.20
N GLY A 50 65.30 -30.20 -18.47
CA GLY A 50 65.95 -28.96 -18.05
C GLY A 50 67.09 -28.54 -18.95
N THR A 51 67.48 -27.27 -18.81
CA THR A 51 68.82 -26.79 -19.16
C THR A 51 69.22 -25.74 -18.12
N LEU A 52 70.29 -26.02 -17.37
CA LEU A 52 70.93 -25.11 -16.42
C LEU A 52 71.71 -24.02 -17.17
N LEU A 53 71.63 -22.78 -16.71
CA LEU A 53 72.73 -21.81 -16.76
C LEU A 53 72.65 -20.91 -15.52
N ALA A 54 73.76 -20.88 -14.80
CA ALA A 54 73.94 -20.24 -13.50
C ALA A 54 74.00 -18.71 -13.62
N GLY A 55 73.37 -18.02 -12.66
CA GLY A 55 73.43 -16.57 -12.52
C GLY A 55 72.80 -16.11 -11.20
N THR A 56 73.60 -16.17 -10.14
CA THR A 56 73.55 -15.35 -8.90
C THR A 56 72.21 -15.10 -8.20
N MET A 57 72.13 -15.66 -6.99
CA MET A 57 71.22 -15.32 -5.90
C MET A 57 71.07 -13.81 -5.67
N VAL A 58 69.82 -13.35 -5.58
CA VAL A 58 69.40 -12.40 -4.54
C VAL A 58 68.28 -13.08 -3.76
N LEU A 59 68.60 -13.52 -2.55
CA LEU A 59 67.62 -13.98 -1.55
C LEU A 59 66.78 -12.78 -1.12
N ALA A 60 65.56 -12.67 -1.61
CA ALA A 60 64.48 -12.08 -0.85
C ALA A 60 63.76 -13.22 -0.13
N GLN A 61 64.12 -13.46 1.13
CA GLN A 61 63.32 -14.32 2.01
C GLN A 61 61.97 -13.65 2.25
N ALA A 62 60.99 -13.96 1.40
CA ALA A 62 59.59 -13.87 1.78
C ALA A 62 59.23 -15.10 2.62
N GLY A 63 59.79 -15.17 3.82
CA GLY A 63 59.14 -15.92 4.88
C GLY A 63 57.93 -15.12 5.33
N THR A 64 56.73 -15.64 5.12
CA THR A 64 55.71 -15.86 6.16
C THR A 64 54.32 -16.05 5.55
N ALA A 65 53.60 -16.99 6.16
CA ALA A 65 52.18 -17.21 6.06
C ALA A 65 51.65 -17.64 4.68
N SER A 66 51.51 -18.97 4.51
CA SER A 66 50.23 -19.48 4.03
C SER A 66 49.15 -18.89 4.93
N ALA A 67 48.61 -17.73 4.56
CA ALA A 67 47.37 -17.23 5.10
C ALA A 67 46.31 -18.26 4.73
N ASN A 68 46.07 -19.17 5.66
CA ASN A 68 44.89 -20.00 5.66
C ASN A 68 43.73 -19.04 5.88
N VAL A 69 43.27 -18.37 4.81
CA VAL A 69 42.07 -17.53 4.82
C VAL A 69 40.88 -18.49 4.91
N ARG A 70 40.73 -19.14 6.06
CA ARG A 70 39.44 -19.64 6.50
C ARG A 70 38.63 -18.39 6.83
N GLY A 71 37.94 -17.90 5.80
CA GLY A 71 37.16 -16.68 5.84
C GLY A 71 36.16 -16.73 6.98
N VAL A 72 36.43 -15.98 8.03
CA VAL A 72 35.43 -15.58 9.01
C VAL A 72 35.14 -14.12 8.69
N SER A 73 34.05 -13.88 7.96
CA SER A 73 33.59 -12.50 7.73
C SER A 73 33.34 -11.81 9.08
N SER A 74 33.41 -10.48 9.13
CA SER A 74 33.23 -9.74 10.38
C SER A 74 31.94 -10.13 11.11
N ALA A 75 31.94 -10.10 12.44
CA ALA A 75 30.75 -10.41 13.25
C ALA A 75 29.53 -9.57 12.84
N THR A 76 29.75 -8.33 12.38
CA THR A 76 28.71 -7.45 11.84
C THR A 76 28.02 -8.04 10.61
N CYS A 77 28.78 -8.62 9.67
CA CYS A 77 28.23 -9.29 8.48
C CYS A 77 27.44 -10.54 8.88
N MET A 78 27.94 -11.30 9.86
CA MET A 78 27.31 -12.54 10.32
C MET A 78 26.01 -12.33 11.08
N ASN A 79 25.74 -11.12 11.60
CA ASN A 79 24.43 -10.79 12.16
C ASN A 79 23.27 -10.94 11.15
N CYS A 80 23.55 -10.87 9.85
CA CYS A 80 22.55 -11.03 8.78
C CYS A 80 22.85 -12.24 7.88
N HIS A 81 24.13 -12.52 7.60
CA HIS A 81 24.57 -13.55 6.65
C HIS A 81 25.08 -14.84 7.31
N GLY A 82 25.08 -14.91 8.65
CA GLY A 82 25.53 -16.09 9.39
C GLY A 82 24.53 -17.25 9.30
N SER A 83 24.95 -18.45 9.70
CA SER A 83 24.09 -19.63 9.79
C SER A 83 23.00 -19.51 10.87
N THR A 84 23.20 -18.61 11.84
CA THR A 84 22.26 -18.24 12.90
C THR A 84 22.20 -16.71 13.00
N PRO A 85 21.56 -16.05 12.02
CA PRO A 85 21.58 -14.60 11.94
C PRO A 85 20.78 -13.98 13.09
N LYS A 86 21.32 -12.92 13.69
CA LYS A 86 20.62 -12.10 14.69
C LYS A 86 19.36 -11.46 14.11
N TYR A 87 19.43 -11.01 12.85
CA TYR A 87 18.31 -10.41 12.14
C TYR A 87 17.71 -11.43 11.16
N PRO A 88 16.44 -11.86 11.33
CA PRO A 88 15.82 -12.88 10.48
C PRO A 88 15.35 -12.29 9.14
N VAL A 89 16.28 -11.77 8.33
CA VAL A 89 15.99 -11.05 7.07
C VAL A 89 15.19 -11.94 6.10
N LEU A 90 15.49 -13.23 6.03
CA LEU A 90 14.74 -14.16 5.18
C LEU A 90 13.29 -14.34 5.64
N GLY A 91 13.04 -14.34 6.96
CA GLY A 91 11.67 -14.39 7.50
C GLY A 91 10.91 -13.11 7.21
N ALA A 92 11.55 -11.95 7.38
CA ALA A 92 10.96 -10.65 7.00
C ALA A 92 10.63 -10.61 5.50
N LYS A 93 11.52 -11.13 4.65
CA LYS A 93 11.31 -11.23 3.20
C LYS A 93 10.05 -12.01 2.84
N LEU A 94 9.75 -13.12 3.55
CA LEU A 94 8.53 -13.88 3.31
C LEU A 94 7.28 -13.01 3.48
N THR A 95 7.19 -12.24 4.57
CA THR A 95 6.05 -11.31 4.75
C THR A 95 6.09 -10.14 3.75
N TYR A 96 7.28 -9.64 3.44
CA TYR A 96 7.45 -8.51 2.51
C TYR A 96 6.96 -8.81 1.10
N GLU A 97 7.05 -10.07 0.67
CA GLU A 97 6.58 -10.51 -0.65
C GLU A 97 5.06 -10.35 -0.83
N HIS A 98 4.30 -10.25 0.27
CA HIS A 98 2.85 -9.96 0.26
C HIS A 98 2.52 -8.47 0.44
N SER A 99 3.52 -7.60 0.55
CA SER A 99 3.30 -6.15 0.68
C SER A 99 2.94 -5.50 -0.65
N ALA A 100 2.11 -4.46 -0.60
CA ALA A 100 1.82 -3.63 -1.78
C ALA A 100 3.08 -2.96 -2.36
N HIS A 101 4.11 -2.69 -1.54
CA HIS A 101 5.39 -2.16 -2.02
C HIS A 101 6.09 -3.13 -3.00
N LYS A 102 5.95 -4.44 -2.79
CA LYS A 102 6.43 -5.45 -3.73
C LYS A 102 5.49 -5.63 -4.92
N LEU A 103 4.19 -5.69 -4.67
CA LEU A 103 3.19 -6.16 -5.64
C LEU A 103 2.73 -5.08 -6.64
N ASN A 104 2.74 -3.80 -6.25
CA ASN A 104 2.21 -2.72 -7.10
C ASN A 104 3.10 -2.42 -8.31
N GLY A 105 4.40 -2.69 -8.23
CA GLY A 105 5.27 -2.63 -9.41
C GLY A 105 5.44 -1.23 -10.06
N ASN A 106 5.25 -0.13 -9.32
CA ASN A 106 5.08 1.20 -9.93
C ASN A 106 6.36 2.06 -10.04
N ALA A 107 7.52 1.65 -9.49
CA ALA A 107 8.77 2.42 -9.59
C ALA A 107 9.10 2.92 -10.99
N THR A 108 9.01 2.09 -12.04
CA THR A 108 9.35 2.54 -13.41
C THR A 108 8.43 3.66 -13.91
N TYR A 109 7.14 3.57 -13.61
CA TYR A 109 6.14 4.57 -14.03
C TYR A 109 6.22 5.85 -13.19
N ALA A 110 6.37 5.70 -11.87
CA ALA A 110 6.35 6.79 -10.90
C ALA A 110 7.77 7.27 -10.54
N ASN A 111 8.64 7.42 -11.53
CA ASN A 111 10.04 7.81 -11.38
C ASN A 111 10.30 9.16 -12.05
N GLY A 112 9.81 10.25 -11.47
CA GLY A 112 10.00 11.61 -11.99
C GLY A 112 8.92 12.57 -11.49
N GLY A 113 9.12 13.88 -11.67
CA GLY A 113 8.13 14.89 -11.28
C GLY A 113 7.86 14.97 -9.77
N GLY A 114 8.78 14.46 -8.95
CA GLY A 114 8.62 14.36 -7.50
C GLY A 114 8.12 12.99 -7.03
N CYS A 115 7.60 12.15 -7.92
CA CYS A 115 7.05 10.84 -7.56
C CYS A 115 8.11 9.88 -7.03
N GLN A 116 9.36 10.04 -7.49
CA GLN A 116 10.46 9.15 -7.12
C GLN A 116 10.79 9.18 -5.62
N GLN A 117 10.42 10.24 -4.89
CA GLN A 117 10.61 10.29 -3.43
C GLN A 117 9.95 9.09 -2.74
N CYS A 118 8.73 8.74 -3.15
CA CYS A 118 7.95 7.69 -2.50
C CYS A 118 7.99 6.37 -3.27
N HIS A 119 8.17 6.44 -4.59
CA HIS A 119 8.01 5.29 -5.48
C HIS A 119 9.32 4.63 -5.93
N THR A 120 10.47 5.20 -5.59
CA THR A 120 11.76 4.54 -5.84
C THR A 120 12.61 4.51 -4.58
N ASN A 121 13.36 3.42 -4.41
CA ASN A 121 14.32 3.33 -3.31
C ASN A 121 15.38 4.44 -3.41
N GLU A 122 15.87 4.71 -4.62
CA GLU A 122 16.92 5.72 -4.85
C GLU A 122 16.44 7.13 -4.53
N GLY A 123 15.22 7.49 -4.94
CA GLY A 123 14.63 8.79 -4.68
C GLY A 123 14.34 8.99 -3.20
N PHE A 124 13.87 7.96 -2.49
CA PHE A 124 13.71 8.02 -1.04
C PHE A 124 15.04 8.21 -0.31
N ILE A 125 16.09 7.47 -0.71
CA ILE A 125 17.43 7.62 -0.12
C ILE A 125 17.95 9.05 -0.36
N GLU A 126 17.83 9.57 -1.58
CA GLU A 126 18.20 10.95 -1.89
C GLU A 126 17.47 11.95 -0.98
N TRP A 127 16.15 11.78 -0.84
CA TRP A 127 15.33 12.61 0.04
C TRP A 127 15.81 12.56 1.49
N THR A 128 16.06 11.38 2.04
CA THR A 128 16.53 11.25 3.44
C THR A 128 17.90 11.90 3.69
N GLN A 129 18.75 11.95 2.66
CA GLN A 129 20.10 12.55 2.74
C GLN A 129 20.08 14.07 2.54
N LYS A 130 19.26 14.57 1.61
CA LYS A 130 19.28 15.98 1.19
C LYS A 130 18.10 16.80 1.69
N GLY A 131 17.06 16.16 2.23
CA GLY A 131 15.77 16.77 2.59
C GLY A 131 14.88 17.11 1.39
N LYS A 132 15.31 16.81 0.17
CA LYS A 132 14.61 17.10 -1.08
C LYS A 132 15.11 16.19 -2.21
N ILE A 133 14.29 16.04 -3.24
CA ILE A 133 14.66 15.42 -4.52
C ILE A 133 14.62 16.46 -5.63
N ASP A 134 15.34 16.22 -6.72
CA ASP A 134 15.20 17.00 -7.94
C ASP A 134 14.05 16.44 -8.81
N PRO A 135 12.90 17.13 -8.91
CA PRO A 135 11.75 16.63 -9.66
C PRO A 135 12.02 16.51 -11.17
N ALA A 136 13.05 17.17 -11.70
CA ALA A 136 13.40 17.11 -13.12
C ALA A 136 14.23 15.86 -13.49
N THR A 137 14.72 15.13 -12.49
CA THR A 137 15.59 13.95 -12.71
C THR A 137 14.82 12.65 -12.67
N PHE A 138 15.39 11.64 -13.34
CA PHE A 138 14.87 10.28 -13.43
C PHE A 138 15.97 9.31 -13.01
N VAL A 139 15.62 8.29 -12.23
CA VAL A 139 16.54 7.19 -11.91
C VAL A 139 16.62 6.26 -13.12
N ALA A 140 17.80 6.03 -13.68
CA ALA A 140 17.94 5.23 -14.91
C ALA A 140 17.45 3.78 -14.76
N ASN A 141 17.67 3.18 -13.59
CA ASN A 141 17.22 1.84 -13.22
C ASN A 141 16.51 1.91 -11.86
N PRO A 142 15.25 2.38 -11.81
CA PRO A 142 14.55 2.61 -10.55
C PRO A 142 14.24 1.26 -9.90
N SER A 143 14.55 1.13 -8.61
CA SER A 143 14.15 -0.03 -7.83
C SER A 143 12.91 0.27 -7.00
N GLN A 144 12.04 -0.74 -6.87
CA GLN A 144 10.87 -0.62 -5.98
C GLN A 144 11.32 -0.30 -4.56
N PRO A 145 10.50 0.40 -3.77
CA PRO A 145 10.66 0.42 -2.33
C PRO A 145 10.91 -1.02 -1.85
N GLY A 146 11.86 -1.19 -0.93
CA GLY A 146 12.35 -2.48 -0.50
C GLY A 146 13.01 -2.40 0.87
N CYS A 147 13.69 -3.46 1.29
CA CYS A 147 14.28 -3.52 2.63
C CYS A 147 15.23 -2.33 2.90
N MET A 148 16.02 -1.96 1.89
CA MET A 148 17.03 -0.89 1.99
C MET A 148 16.43 0.51 1.87
N THR A 149 15.17 0.64 1.46
CA THR A 149 14.44 1.91 1.52
C THR A 149 14.17 2.26 2.97
N CYS A 150 13.68 1.29 3.74
CA CYS A 150 13.34 1.45 5.14
C CYS A 150 14.53 1.32 6.09
N HIS A 151 15.50 0.46 5.77
CA HIS A 151 16.64 0.15 6.64
C HIS A 151 17.97 0.60 6.02
N ALA A 152 18.94 0.92 6.87
CA ALA A 152 20.28 1.37 6.48
C ALA A 152 21.38 0.42 7.04
N PRO A 153 21.40 -0.87 6.62
CA PRO A 153 22.27 -1.88 7.20
C PRO A 153 23.76 -1.70 6.88
N HIS A 154 24.10 -1.08 5.76
CA HIS A 154 25.49 -0.86 5.36
C HIS A 154 26.05 0.46 5.89
N GLU A 155 25.17 1.33 6.38
CA GLU A 155 25.53 2.59 7.02
C GLU A 155 25.65 2.44 8.54
N THR A 156 24.81 1.58 9.14
CA THR A 156 24.74 1.42 10.61
C THR A 156 25.29 0.09 11.13
N GLY A 157 25.50 -0.90 10.25
CA GLY A 157 25.82 -2.28 10.67
C GLY A 157 24.66 -3.01 11.37
N THR A 158 23.44 -2.45 11.31
CA THR A 158 22.24 -2.97 11.97
C THR A 158 21.01 -2.82 11.08
N MET A 159 19.90 -3.49 11.40
CA MET A 159 18.61 -3.22 10.71
C MET A 159 17.87 -2.00 11.29
N ALA A 160 18.59 -0.95 11.68
CA ALA A 160 17.98 0.30 12.12
C ALA A 160 17.18 0.97 10.98
N LEU A 161 16.12 1.70 11.34
CA LEU A 161 15.34 2.48 10.39
C LEU A 161 16.18 3.62 9.82
N ARG A 162 16.03 3.89 8.53
CA ARG A 162 16.76 4.93 7.80
C ARG A 162 16.43 6.33 8.33
N THR A 163 15.20 6.55 8.75
CA THR A 163 14.77 7.77 9.43
C THR A 163 13.67 7.48 10.44
N THR A 164 13.65 8.24 11.52
CA THR A 164 12.56 8.34 12.49
C THR A 164 12.21 9.80 12.79
N LYS A 165 12.75 10.74 11.99
CA LYS A 165 12.53 12.18 12.19
C LYS A 165 11.08 12.52 11.86
N ALA A 166 10.49 13.44 12.63
CA ALA A 166 9.17 13.99 12.34
C ALA A 166 9.06 14.49 10.89
N VAL A 167 7.87 14.38 10.31
CA VAL A 167 7.59 14.70 8.91
C VAL A 167 6.74 15.96 8.87
N THR A 168 7.21 16.99 8.17
CA THR A 168 6.35 18.11 7.79
C THR A 168 5.50 17.70 6.59
N LEU A 169 4.19 17.62 6.78
CA LEU A 169 3.22 17.25 5.76
C LEU A 169 3.06 18.38 4.73
N VAL A 170 2.44 18.08 3.58
CA VAL A 170 2.24 19.05 2.50
C VAL A 170 1.51 20.32 2.96
N ASN A 171 0.50 20.17 3.83
CA ASN A 171 -0.26 21.28 4.43
C ASN A 171 0.50 22.05 5.54
N LYS A 172 1.78 21.73 5.77
CA LYS A 172 2.68 22.33 6.76
C LYS A 172 2.45 21.92 8.21
N GLU A 173 1.51 21.03 8.46
CA GLU A 173 1.36 20.42 9.78
C GLU A 173 2.47 19.38 10.02
N GLU A 174 2.78 19.10 11.28
CA GLU A 174 3.80 18.14 11.67
C GLU A 174 3.18 16.80 12.05
N PHE A 175 3.78 15.71 11.56
CA PHE A 175 3.54 14.35 12.01
C PHE A 175 4.76 13.86 12.79
N ASP A 176 4.58 13.58 14.08
CA ASP A 176 5.58 12.91 14.91
C ASP A 176 4.96 11.72 15.66
N GLY A 177 4.93 10.60 14.96
CA GLY A 177 4.49 9.30 15.46
C GLY A 177 5.64 8.34 15.76
N GLY A 178 6.84 8.83 16.10
CA GLY A 178 8.00 7.99 16.42
C GLY A 178 8.48 7.16 15.23
N LYS A 179 8.51 5.82 15.34
CA LYS A 179 8.92 4.96 14.20
C LYS A 179 7.96 5.03 13.01
N GLY A 180 6.70 5.41 13.22
CA GLY A 180 5.74 5.62 12.14
C GLY A 180 6.09 6.80 11.23
N ASN A 181 7.01 7.67 11.63
CA ASN A 181 7.50 8.77 10.81
C ASN A 181 8.11 8.30 9.48
N LEU A 182 8.71 7.10 9.46
CA LEU A 182 9.19 6.48 8.23
C LEU A 182 8.04 6.23 7.24
N CYS A 183 6.89 5.76 7.73
CA CYS A 183 5.71 5.51 6.92
C CYS A 183 5.10 6.82 6.41
N ALA A 184 4.95 7.80 7.30
CA ALA A 184 4.39 9.12 7.01
C ALA A 184 5.22 9.93 6.01
N SER A 185 6.51 9.59 5.82
CA SER A 185 7.37 10.22 4.81
C SER A 185 6.85 10.01 3.37
N CYS A 186 6.04 8.96 3.15
CA CYS A 186 5.44 8.63 1.87
C CYS A 186 3.90 8.59 1.91
N HIS A 187 3.32 8.06 2.99
CA HIS A 187 1.87 7.94 3.19
C HIS A 187 1.26 9.24 3.69
N GLN A 188 1.38 10.27 2.85
CA GLN A 188 0.78 11.58 3.05
C GLN A 188 0.17 12.08 1.74
N SER A 189 -0.75 13.02 1.85
CA SER A 189 -1.31 13.68 0.68
C SER A 189 -0.25 14.43 -0.13
N ARG A 190 -0.38 14.44 -1.46
CA ARG A 190 0.43 15.30 -2.35
C ARG A 190 -0.21 16.67 -2.61
N SER A 191 -1.40 16.90 -2.08
CA SER A 191 -2.18 18.12 -2.29
C SER A 191 -2.41 18.82 -0.96
N ASP A 192 -2.34 20.14 -0.95
CA ASP A 192 -2.85 20.95 0.15
C ASP A 192 -4.34 21.24 -0.10
N ALA A 193 -5.22 20.76 0.79
CA ALA A 193 -6.65 21.00 0.71
C ALA A 193 -7.00 22.50 0.66
N LYS A 194 -6.25 23.36 1.38
CA LYS A 194 -6.46 24.82 1.36
C LYS A 194 -6.19 25.43 0.00
N ALA A 195 -5.22 24.89 -0.74
CA ALA A 195 -4.89 25.35 -2.08
C ALA A 195 -5.83 24.75 -3.15
N ALA A 196 -6.27 23.50 -2.94
CA ALA A 196 -7.08 22.75 -3.88
C ALA A 196 -8.57 23.11 -3.85
N VAL A 197 -9.12 23.46 -2.68
CA VAL A 197 -10.56 23.69 -2.49
C VAL A 197 -10.89 25.18 -2.54
N LYS A 198 -11.64 25.56 -3.57
CA LYS A 198 -12.16 26.92 -3.83
C LYS A 198 -13.29 26.83 -4.85
N ASP A 199 -13.93 27.96 -5.15
CA ASP A 199 -14.83 28.05 -6.30
C ASP A 199 -14.04 27.75 -7.58
N LEU A 200 -14.49 26.75 -8.33
CA LEU A 200 -13.80 26.25 -9.51
C LEU A 200 -14.75 26.12 -10.71
N PRO A 201 -14.34 26.55 -11.91
CA PRO A 201 -15.03 26.16 -13.13
C PRO A 201 -15.15 24.63 -13.21
N ALA A 202 -16.29 24.13 -13.71
CA ALA A 202 -16.55 22.69 -13.76
C ALA A 202 -15.42 21.90 -14.45
N LYS A 203 -14.81 22.48 -15.50
CA LYS A 203 -13.67 21.91 -16.24
C LYS A 203 -12.41 21.67 -15.40
N ASP A 204 -12.24 22.42 -14.31
CA ASP A 204 -11.05 22.36 -13.45
C ASP A 204 -11.23 21.37 -12.28
N VAL A 205 -12.46 20.89 -12.05
CA VAL A 205 -12.76 19.79 -11.14
C VAL A 205 -12.55 18.48 -11.88
N THR A 206 -11.33 17.96 -11.79
CA THR A 206 -10.91 16.76 -12.54
C THR A 206 -10.94 15.50 -11.68
N ALA A 207 -10.74 14.33 -12.32
CA ALA A 207 -10.60 13.05 -11.62
C ALA A 207 -9.40 13.03 -10.63
N ARG A 208 -8.41 13.90 -10.85
CA ARG A 208 -7.20 14.00 -10.01
C ARG A 208 -7.35 14.95 -8.83
N LEU A 209 -8.44 15.71 -8.73
CA LEU A 209 -8.68 16.58 -7.59
C LEU A 209 -8.85 15.74 -6.32
N GLY A 210 -8.02 15.97 -5.31
CA GLY A 210 -8.09 15.23 -4.06
C GLY A 210 -6.70 15.06 -3.45
N ALA A 211 -6.62 14.21 -2.44
CA ALA A 211 -5.42 14.02 -1.66
C ALA A 211 -4.30 13.22 -2.38
N HIS A 212 -4.64 12.48 -3.44
CA HIS A 212 -3.79 11.69 -4.36
C HIS A 212 -2.33 11.45 -3.91
N HIS A 213 -1.93 10.25 -3.46
CA HIS A 213 -2.73 9.16 -2.89
C HIS A 213 -2.22 8.92 -1.46
N GLY A 214 -3.00 8.20 -0.65
CA GLY A 214 -2.57 7.74 0.67
C GLY A 214 -2.41 8.84 1.72
N PRO A 215 -3.48 9.61 2.04
CA PRO A 215 -3.43 10.63 3.08
C PRO A 215 -3.47 10.05 4.51
N GLN A 216 -2.90 8.85 4.74
CA GLN A 216 -3.01 8.17 6.03
C GLN A 216 -2.37 8.98 7.16
N ALA A 217 -1.20 9.58 6.93
CA ALA A 217 -0.56 10.45 7.93
C ALA A 217 -1.43 11.68 8.23
N ASP A 218 -1.95 12.34 7.20
CA ASP A 218 -2.86 13.48 7.33
C ASP A 218 -4.12 13.10 8.13
N MET A 219 -4.69 11.92 7.87
CA MET A 219 -5.90 11.43 8.53
C MET A 219 -5.64 11.14 10.01
N MET A 220 -4.52 10.47 10.30
CA MET A 220 -4.10 10.17 11.67
C MET A 220 -4.00 11.45 12.51
N VAL A 221 -3.42 12.53 11.97
CA VAL A 221 -3.33 13.83 12.70
C VAL A 221 -4.59 14.68 12.61
N GLY A 222 -5.59 14.30 11.80
CA GLY A 222 -6.83 15.04 11.64
C GLY A 222 -6.67 16.35 10.85
N THR A 223 -5.85 16.35 9.81
CA THR A 223 -5.54 17.57 9.03
C THR A 223 -5.65 17.35 7.52
N ASN A 224 -5.44 18.41 6.72
CA ASN A 224 -5.39 18.38 5.25
C ASN A 224 -6.62 17.80 4.53
N ALA A 225 -7.78 17.88 5.17
CA ALA A 225 -9.07 17.74 4.51
C ALA A 225 -9.77 19.11 4.50
N TYR A 226 -10.89 19.22 3.79
CA TYR A 226 -11.67 20.44 3.79
C TYR A 226 -12.57 20.51 5.02
N GLN A 227 -12.30 21.49 5.88
CA GLN A 227 -13.08 21.78 7.07
C GLN A 227 -14.10 22.88 6.75
N PHE A 228 -15.39 22.59 6.92
CA PHE A 228 -16.46 23.51 6.56
C PHE A 228 -16.48 24.73 7.50
N PRO A 229 -16.72 25.95 6.97
CA PRO A 229 -16.77 27.16 7.79
C PRO A 229 -17.76 27.07 8.95
N GLY A 230 -17.33 27.51 10.14
CA GLY A 230 -18.17 27.49 11.35
C GLY A 230 -18.31 26.11 12.01
N LYS A 231 -17.64 25.07 11.49
CA LYS A 231 -17.57 23.74 12.11
C LYS A 231 -16.26 23.58 12.87
N THR A 232 -16.31 22.74 13.90
CA THR A 232 -15.13 22.28 14.65
C THR A 232 -14.87 20.82 14.30
N TYR A 233 -13.58 20.48 14.21
CA TYR A 233 -13.11 19.14 13.89
C TYR A 233 -12.23 18.61 15.01
N GLY A 234 -12.56 17.42 15.50
CA GLY A 234 -11.82 16.69 16.52
C GLY A 234 -11.08 15.49 15.93
N SER A 235 -10.32 14.80 16.76
CA SER A 235 -9.61 13.57 16.40
C SER A 235 -9.81 12.49 17.45
N SER A 236 -9.78 11.23 17.03
CA SER A 236 -9.78 10.09 17.95
C SER A 236 -8.37 9.79 18.49
N ASP A 237 -8.30 8.98 19.54
CA ASP A 237 -7.11 8.80 20.36
C ASP A 237 -5.97 8.00 19.71
N HIS A 238 -6.16 7.39 18.54
CA HIS A 238 -5.12 6.52 17.96
C HIS A 238 -3.81 7.25 17.65
N TYR A 239 -3.83 8.52 17.25
CA TYR A 239 -2.57 9.25 17.04
C TYR A 239 -1.91 9.65 18.36
N SER A 240 -2.68 10.04 19.37
CA SER A 240 -2.17 10.52 20.67
C SER A 240 -1.78 9.39 21.64
N SER A 241 -2.36 8.20 21.46
CA SER A 241 -2.28 7.10 22.44
C SER A 241 -1.54 5.86 21.92
N VAL A 242 -1.26 5.76 20.62
CA VAL A 242 -0.52 4.63 20.05
C VAL A 242 0.93 5.04 19.80
N ASP A 243 1.82 4.55 20.66
CA ASP A 243 3.26 4.65 20.46
C ASP A 243 3.65 4.12 19.09
N ASN A 244 4.58 4.78 18.39
CA ASN A 244 5.06 4.37 17.06
C ASN A 244 3.99 4.25 15.95
N THR A 245 2.75 4.71 16.22
CA THR A 245 1.62 4.83 15.29
C THR A 245 1.48 3.65 14.33
N CYS A 246 1.82 3.85 13.06
CA CYS A 246 1.64 2.89 11.96
C CYS A 246 2.25 1.52 12.29
N VAL A 247 3.45 1.50 12.88
CA VAL A 247 4.21 0.28 13.15
C VAL A 247 3.51 -0.60 14.19
N SER A 248 2.82 0.00 15.15
CA SER A 248 2.16 -0.74 16.22
C SER A 248 0.95 -1.54 15.74
N CYS A 249 0.28 -1.11 14.67
CA CYS A 249 -0.79 -1.86 14.05
C CYS A 249 -0.29 -2.71 12.88
N HIS A 250 0.33 -2.08 11.89
CA HIS A 250 0.64 -2.71 10.60
C HIS A 250 1.82 -3.67 10.66
N MET A 251 2.77 -3.49 11.58
CA MET A 251 3.92 -4.39 11.72
C MET A 251 3.80 -5.38 12.87
N ASN A 252 2.77 -5.24 13.71
CA ASN A 252 2.55 -6.17 14.80
C ASN A 252 2.18 -7.55 14.25
N LEU A 253 2.82 -8.61 14.73
CA LEU A 253 2.55 -9.96 14.28
C LEU A 253 1.26 -10.49 14.94
N PRO A 254 0.42 -11.23 14.21
CA PRO A 254 -0.70 -11.96 14.80
C PRO A 254 -0.26 -12.84 15.97
N LYS A 255 -1.12 -12.96 16.99
CA LYS A 255 -0.91 -13.87 18.12
C LYS A 255 -1.74 -15.14 17.94
N GLY A 256 -1.12 -16.30 18.12
CA GLY A 256 -1.78 -17.60 18.07
C GLY A 256 -1.10 -18.58 17.11
N ARG A 257 -1.11 -19.87 17.46
CA ARG A 257 -0.40 -20.94 16.70
C ARG A 257 -0.82 -21.02 15.23
N TYR A 258 -2.09 -20.73 14.96
CA TYR A 258 -2.71 -20.82 13.63
C TYR A 258 -3.07 -19.45 13.06
N SER A 259 -2.53 -18.37 13.63
CA SER A 259 -2.83 -17.00 13.19
C SER A 259 -1.67 -16.35 12.43
N LEU A 260 -0.50 -17.01 12.43
CA LEU A 260 0.68 -16.53 11.71
C LEU A 260 0.52 -16.83 10.21
N SER A 261 0.23 -15.79 9.43
CA SER A 261 0.25 -15.81 7.97
C SER A 261 1.25 -14.76 7.48
N PRO A 262 2.03 -15.04 6.40
CA PRO A 262 2.92 -14.06 5.81
C PRO A 262 2.17 -12.86 5.23
N GLU A 263 0.85 -12.98 5.04
CA GLU A 263 0.00 -11.91 4.52
C GLU A 263 -0.32 -10.85 5.57
N ILE A 264 -0.21 -11.14 6.87
CA ILE A 264 -0.73 -10.30 7.94
C ILE A 264 0.38 -9.82 8.87
N GLY A 265 0.45 -8.51 9.09
CA GLY A 265 1.40 -7.88 10.00
C GLY A 265 2.85 -7.94 9.49
N GLY A 266 3.82 -7.83 10.40
CA GLY A 266 5.23 -7.98 10.05
C GLY A 266 5.67 -7.02 8.94
N HIS A 267 6.29 -7.53 7.88
CA HIS A 267 6.65 -6.70 6.72
C HIS A 267 5.66 -6.78 5.55
N SER A 268 4.51 -7.47 5.70
CA SER A 268 3.42 -7.36 4.72
C SER A 268 2.70 -6.02 4.87
N MET A 269 2.69 -5.49 6.10
CA MET A 269 2.02 -4.27 6.53
C MET A 269 0.48 -4.35 6.43
N ASN A 270 -0.09 -5.51 6.12
CA ASN A 270 -1.54 -5.64 6.02
C ASN A 270 -2.14 -5.97 7.38
N LEU A 271 -3.32 -5.41 7.67
CA LEU A 271 -4.11 -5.78 8.85
C LEU A 271 -5.06 -6.95 8.61
N ALA A 272 -5.21 -7.38 7.35
CA ALA A 272 -6.09 -8.46 6.96
C ALA A 272 -5.36 -9.35 5.94
N GLY A 273 -5.73 -10.63 5.92
CA GLY A 273 -5.21 -11.61 4.97
C GLY A 273 -5.92 -12.94 5.14
N GLU A 274 -5.59 -13.90 4.28
CA GLU A 274 -6.13 -15.23 4.37
C GLU A 274 -5.36 -16.07 5.40
N VAL A 275 -6.12 -16.75 6.25
CA VAL A 275 -5.62 -17.74 7.20
C VAL A 275 -6.52 -18.97 7.11
N HIS A 276 -6.00 -20.06 6.58
CA HIS A 276 -6.76 -21.29 6.37
C HIS A 276 -8.06 -21.07 5.58
N GLU A 277 -7.97 -20.40 4.43
CA GLU A 277 -9.10 -20.12 3.51
C GLU A 277 -10.16 -19.17 4.09
N VAL A 278 -9.85 -18.49 5.20
CA VAL A 278 -10.74 -17.53 5.86
C VAL A 278 -10.05 -16.19 6.04
N GLU A 279 -10.75 -15.12 5.66
CA GLU A 279 -10.30 -13.76 5.94
C GLU A 279 -10.17 -13.55 7.45
N THR A 280 -8.98 -13.10 7.86
CA THR A 280 -8.64 -12.88 9.26
C THR A 280 -8.04 -11.49 9.45
N LEU A 281 -8.59 -10.75 10.41
CA LEU A 281 -8.06 -9.47 10.85
C LEU A 281 -7.04 -9.64 11.97
N ASN A 282 -6.01 -8.80 11.94
CA ASN A 282 -5.00 -8.72 12.99
C ASN A 282 -5.50 -7.94 14.20
N THR A 283 -6.29 -8.59 15.05
CA THR A 283 -6.79 -7.98 16.29
C THR A 283 -5.72 -7.81 17.37
N SER A 284 -4.57 -8.47 17.22
CA SER A 284 -3.56 -8.56 18.27
C SER A 284 -2.82 -7.25 18.56
N ALA A 285 -2.87 -6.29 17.63
CA ALA A 285 -2.36 -4.94 17.84
C ALA A 285 -3.27 -4.12 18.77
N CYS A 286 -4.56 -4.44 18.81
CA CYS A 286 -5.56 -3.63 19.49
C CYS A 286 -5.71 -3.99 20.98
N VAL A 287 -5.37 -5.23 21.36
CA VAL A 287 -5.71 -5.81 22.68
C VAL A 287 -5.00 -5.15 23.87
N SER A 288 -3.99 -4.30 23.63
CA SER A 288 -3.39 -3.48 24.68
C SER A 288 -4.38 -2.47 25.27
N CYS A 289 -5.27 -1.92 24.43
CA CYS A 289 -6.28 -0.94 24.83
C CYS A 289 -7.71 -1.50 24.72
N HIS A 290 -7.98 -2.36 23.74
CA HIS A 290 -9.29 -2.99 23.48
C HIS A 290 -9.27 -4.46 23.89
N LYS A 291 -9.45 -4.74 25.19
CA LYS A 291 -9.26 -6.07 25.80
C LYS A 291 -10.03 -7.21 25.13
N ASP A 292 -11.20 -6.93 24.56
CA ASP A 292 -12.08 -7.90 23.91
C ASP A 292 -12.15 -7.72 22.38
N MET A 293 -11.08 -7.19 21.75
CA MET A 293 -11.06 -6.98 20.30
C MET A 293 -11.27 -8.29 19.54
N LYS A 294 -12.28 -8.28 18.67
CA LYS A 294 -12.66 -9.39 17.80
C LYS A 294 -12.87 -8.89 16.38
N GLN A 295 -12.98 -9.81 15.44
CA GLN A 295 -13.52 -9.53 14.12
C GLN A 295 -15.00 -9.90 14.07
N ALA A 296 -15.74 -9.27 13.18
CA ALA A 296 -17.12 -9.58 12.83
C ALA A 296 -17.28 -9.56 11.31
N PRO A 297 -18.30 -10.24 10.75
CA PRO A 297 -18.64 -10.06 9.34
C PRO A 297 -19.13 -8.62 9.12
N GLY A 298 -18.55 -7.92 8.14
CA GLY A 298 -19.08 -6.64 7.69
C GLY A 298 -20.42 -6.82 6.97
N THR A 299 -21.27 -5.81 7.06
CA THR A 299 -22.63 -5.83 6.48
C THR A 299 -22.68 -5.14 5.12
N ALA A 300 -21.75 -4.20 4.87
CA ALA A 300 -21.71 -3.39 3.65
C ALA A 300 -20.58 -3.78 2.71
N SER A 301 -20.86 -3.72 1.40
CA SER A 301 -19.81 -3.63 0.39
C SER A 301 -19.05 -2.33 0.60
N TRP A 302 -17.73 -2.34 0.48
CA TRP A 302 -16.93 -1.15 0.77
C TRP A 302 -16.35 -0.50 -0.49
N SER A 303 -16.25 0.82 -0.44
CA SER A 303 -15.81 1.66 -1.55
C SER A 303 -14.29 1.70 -1.66
N LYS A 304 -13.77 1.39 -2.86
CA LYS A 304 -12.36 1.42 -3.21
C LYS A 304 -12.14 2.43 -4.34
N PHE A 305 -11.12 3.27 -4.22
CA PHE A 305 -10.73 4.16 -5.32
C PHE A 305 -10.12 3.39 -6.50
N SER A 306 -10.49 3.80 -7.71
CA SER A 306 -9.84 3.43 -8.96
C SER A 306 -9.68 4.68 -9.85
N ASP A 307 -8.73 4.66 -10.78
CA ASP A 307 -8.51 5.78 -11.71
C ASP A 307 -9.76 6.14 -12.54
N ALA A 308 -10.69 5.19 -12.70
CA ALA A 308 -11.96 5.38 -13.42
C ALA A 308 -13.12 5.89 -12.52
N GLY A 309 -12.95 5.90 -11.20
CA GLY A 309 -14.01 6.21 -10.24
C GLY A 309 -14.03 5.27 -9.03
N VAL A 310 -15.21 4.99 -8.50
CA VAL A 310 -15.41 4.13 -7.34
C VAL A 310 -15.65 2.69 -7.80
N GLN A 311 -14.96 1.75 -7.17
CA GLN A 311 -15.24 0.31 -7.27
C GLN A 311 -15.73 -0.18 -5.92
N TRP A 312 -16.62 -1.16 -5.92
CA TRP A 312 -17.11 -1.77 -4.69
C TRP A 312 -16.57 -3.17 -4.55
N VAL A 313 -16.04 -3.45 -3.37
CA VAL A 313 -15.61 -4.77 -2.95
C VAL A 313 -16.72 -5.32 -2.07
N GLY A 314 -17.04 -6.61 -2.22
CA GLY A 314 -18.06 -7.26 -1.38
C GLY A 314 -17.75 -7.14 0.11
N PRO A 315 -18.72 -7.44 0.98
CA PRO A 315 -18.53 -7.33 2.42
C PRO A 315 -17.31 -8.13 2.90
N THR A 316 -16.46 -7.47 3.68
CA THR A 316 -15.25 -8.06 4.29
C THR A 316 -15.38 -8.05 5.81
N ALA A 317 -14.52 -8.79 6.50
CA ALA A 317 -14.42 -8.72 7.95
C ALA A 317 -14.12 -7.29 8.43
N VAL A 318 -14.70 -6.93 9.57
CA VAL A 318 -14.50 -5.65 10.27
C VAL A 318 -14.05 -5.89 11.72
N PHE A 319 -13.36 -4.91 12.31
CA PHE A 319 -13.11 -4.92 13.74
C PHE A 319 -14.43 -4.73 14.47
N ALA A 320 -14.73 -5.61 15.44
CA ALA A 320 -15.99 -5.65 16.17
C ALA A 320 -16.07 -4.53 17.23
N VAL A 321 -16.01 -3.29 16.77
CA VAL A 321 -16.14 -2.06 17.57
C VAL A 321 -17.44 -1.40 17.18
N THR A 322 -18.46 -1.49 18.03
CA THR A 322 -19.75 -0.86 17.80
C THR A 322 -19.61 0.66 17.83
N ALA A 323 -20.22 1.36 16.88
CA ALA A 323 -20.22 2.82 16.87
C ALA A 323 -20.97 3.40 18.08
N SER A 324 -20.66 4.65 18.40
CA SER A 324 -21.33 5.34 19.51
C SER A 324 -22.77 5.71 19.18
N ASP A 325 -23.04 5.95 17.90
CA ASP A 325 -24.33 6.40 17.36
C ASP A 325 -24.54 5.82 15.95
N ASP A 326 -25.77 5.92 15.45
CA ASP A 326 -26.15 5.63 14.05
C ASP A 326 -25.78 6.85 13.21
N TYR A 327 -24.60 6.81 12.60
CA TYR A 327 -24.00 7.93 11.90
C TYR A 327 -24.60 8.14 10.51
N ASP A 328 -24.93 7.07 9.79
CA ASP A 328 -25.50 7.15 8.43
C ASP A 328 -27.04 7.29 8.42
N ARG A 329 -27.68 7.17 9.58
CA ARG A 329 -29.12 7.38 9.81
C ARG A 329 -29.98 6.33 9.10
N ASP A 330 -29.48 5.11 8.95
CA ASP A 330 -30.25 4.00 8.38
C ASP A 330 -31.22 3.34 9.39
N GLY A 331 -31.17 3.77 10.65
CA GLY A 331 -32.00 3.27 11.75
C GLY A 331 -31.39 2.10 12.51
N LYS A 332 -30.14 1.71 12.21
CA LYS A 332 -29.39 0.68 12.91
C LYS A 332 -28.06 1.26 13.37
N LYS A 333 -27.64 0.78 14.54
CA LYS A 333 -26.29 1.04 15.02
C LYS A 333 -25.40 -0.15 14.71
N GLU A 334 -24.39 0.04 13.88
CA GLU A 334 -23.49 -0.99 13.37
C GLU A 334 -22.06 -0.87 13.94
N TYR A 335 -21.13 -1.62 13.36
CA TYR A 335 -19.71 -1.43 13.65
C TYR A 335 -19.20 -0.16 12.99
N VAL A 336 -18.20 0.46 13.63
CA VAL A 336 -17.59 1.72 13.19
C VAL A 336 -17.26 1.74 11.69
N GLN A 337 -16.70 0.65 11.16
CA GLN A 337 -16.32 0.59 9.75
C GLN A 337 -17.51 0.50 8.80
N ASP A 338 -18.62 -0.09 9.25
CA ASP A 338 -19.86 -0.21 8.47
C ASP A 338 -20.60 1.14 8.47
N GLU A 339 -20.71 1.81 9.62
CA GLU A 339 -21.26 3.16 9.74
C GLU A 339 -20.53 4.20 8.88
N VAL A 340 -19.18 4.15 8.87
CA VAL A 340 -18.38 5.01 7.99
C VAL A 340 -18.63 4.68 6.53
N GLN A 341 -18.83 3.40 6.19
CA GLN A 341 -19.16 3.01 4.83
C GLN A 341 -20.57 3.47 4.43
N GLY A 342 -21.54 3.42 5.33
CA GLY A 342 -22.88 3.96 5.13
C GLY A 342 -22.87 5.46 4.81
N LEU A 343 -22.08 6.24 5.55
CA LEU A 343 -21.84 7.66 5.25
C LEU A 343 -21.21 7.86 3.86
N MET A 344 -20.27 6.99 3.45
CA MET A 344 -19.70 7.03 2.10
C MET A 344 -20.76 6.72 1.03
N ASP A 345 -21.65 5.77 1.29
CA ASP A 345 -22.71 5.34 0.39
C ASP A 345 -23.82 6.40 0.22
N LEU A 346 -24.03 7.27 1.21
CA LEU A 346 -24.88 8.47 1.06
C LEU A 346 -24.33 9.44 0.01
N LEU A 347 -23.02 9.41 -0.28
CA LEU A 347 -22.40 10.24 -1.30
C LEU A 347 -22.32 9.54 -2.66
N VAL A 348 -21.80 8.30 -2.70
CA VAL A 348 -21.67 7.50 -3.92
C VAL A 348 -21.85 6.02 -3.58
N ASN A 349 -22.83 5.36 -4.21
CA ASN A 349 -23.15 3.95 -3.95
C ASN A 349 -23.42 3.14 -5.25
N PRO A 350 -23.45 1.79 -5.17
CA PRO A 350 -23.71 0.93 -6.32
C PRO A 350 -25.10 1.08 -6.93
N GLN A 351 -26.07 1.60 -6.16
CA GLN A 351 -27.46 1.78 -6.58
C GLN A 351 -27.64 3.07 -7.40
N GLY A 352 -26.63 3.93 -7.48
CA GLY A 352 -26.70 5.18 -8.22
C GLY A 352 -27.52 6.27 -7.55
N THR A 353 -27.77 6.16 -6.24
CA THR A 353 -28.68 7.06 -5.51
C THR A 353 -27.96 8.13 -4.68
N GLY A 354 -26.64 8.01 -4.51
CA GLY A 354 -25.85 8.90 -3.65
C GLY A 354 -25.93 10.37 -4.06
N ALA A 355 -25.67 11.28 -3.12
CA ALA A 355 -25.78 12.72 -3.34
C ALA A 355 -24.88 13.23 -4.48
N MET A 356 -23.69 12.65 -4.68
CA MET A 356 -22.79 13.00 -5.79
C MET A 356 -23.14 12.29 -7.11
N GLN A 357 -24.20 11.48 -7.13
CA GLN A 357 -24.76 10.84 -8.32
C GLN A 357 -26.08 11.51 -8.73
N THR A 358 -26.91 11.91 -7.77
CA THR A 358 -28.27 12.41 -8.01
C THR A 358 -28.43 13.92 -7.82
N LYS A 359 -27.84 14.50 -6.77
CA LYS A 359 -27.98 15.93 -6.42
C LYS A 359 -26.90 16.79 -7.08
N LEU A 360 -25.66 16.29 -7.07
CA LEU A 360 -24.50 16.91 -7.66
C LEU A 360 -23.73 15.87 -8.48
N ALA A 361 -24.25 15.54 -9.66
CA ALA A 361 -23.82 14.43 -10.54
C ALA A 361 -22.36 14.51 -11.04
N MET A 362 -21.40 14.39 -10.12
CA MET A 362 -19.97 14.26 -10.35
C MET A 362 -19.58 12.81 -10.70
N TYR A 363 -20.40 11.86 -10.24
CA TYR A 363 -20.31 10.44 -10.54
C TYR A 363 -21.58 9.99 -11.27
N ASP A 364 -21.44 9.00 -12.16
CA ASP A 364 -22.61 8.32 -12.72
C ASP A 364 -23.15 7.23 -11.78
N ALA A 365 -24.25 6.60 -12.18
CA ALA A 365 -24.87 5.52 -11.43
C ALA A 365 -23.95 4.29 -11.23
N LYS A 366 -22.88 4.15 -12.03
CA LYS A 366 -21.89 3.07 -11.92
C LYS A 366 -20.66 3.48 -11.10
N GLY A 367 -20.66 4.68 -10.51
CA GLY A 367 -19.53 5.20 -9.75
C GLY A 367 -18.38 5.70 -10.63
N THR A 368 -18.56 5.80 -11.95
CA THR A 368 -17.56 6.38 -12.84
C THR A 368 -17.53 7.89 -12.62
N TYR A 369 -16.33 8.46 -12.49
CA TYR A 369 -16.21 9.90 -12.42
C TYR A 369 -16.54 10.52 -13.78
N ILE A 370 -17.64 11.28 -13.85
CA ILE A 370 -18.13 11.88 -15.10
C ILE A 370 -17.78 13.36 -15.26
N GLY A 371 -17.17 13.95 -14.23
CA GLY A 371 -16.61 15.29 -14.29
C GLY A 371 -17.57 16.38 -14.77
N ALA A 372 -17.00 17.40 -15.40
CA ALA A 372 -17.57 18.70 -15.76
C ALA A 372 -18.90 18.67 -16.55
N LYS A 373 -20.02 18.47 -15.86
CA LYS A 373 -21.37 18.62 -16.46
C LYS A 373 -22.14 19.83 -15.96
N ALA A 374 -21.63 20.55 -14.98
CA ALA A 374 -22.28 21.75 -14.46
C ALA A 374 -22.12 22.94 -15.42
N ALA A 375 -23.24 23.61 -15.72
CA ALA A 375 -23.25 24.84 -16.50
C ALA A 375 -22.66 26.05 -15.72
N ALA A 376 -22.64 25.95 -14.39
CA ALA A 376 -22.06 26.93 -13.49
C ALA A 376 -20.79 26.36 -12.82
N PRO A 377 -19.89 27.23 -12.31
CA PRO A 377 -18.79 26.82 -11.44
C PRO A 377 -19.30 26.04 -10.21
N TYR A 378 -18.51 25.07 -9.75
CA TYR A 378 -18.74 24.42 -8.47
C TYR A 378 -18.27 25.34 -7.34
N THR A 379 -19.05 25.42 -6.26
CA THR A 379 -18.67 26.20 -5.06
C THR A 379 -17.59 25.49 -4.26
N ALA A 380 -16.86 26.24 -3.43
CA ALA A 380 -15.87 25.67 -2.52
C ALA A 380 -16.45 24.57 -1.62
N ALA A 381 -17.71 24.68 -1.19
CA ALA A 381 -18.39 23.64 -0.41
C ALA A 381 -18.60 22.35 -1.22
N GLN A 382 -18.98 22.45 -2.48
CA GLN A 382 -19.17 21.31 -3.38
C GLN A 382 -17.84 20.64 -3.73
N VAL A 383 -16.81 21.44 -4.03
CA VAL A 383 -15.44 20.97 -4.27
C VAL A 383 -14.85 20.34 -3.01
N GLY A 384 -15.12 20.93 -1.85
CA GLY A 384 -14.70 20.43 -0.54
C GLY A 384 -15.35 19.09 -0.18
N ALA A 385 -16.65 18.93 -0.44
CA ALA A 385 -17.34 17.65 -0.26
C ALA A 385 -16.70 16.54 -1.12
N LEU A 386 -16.40 16.82 -2.40
CA LEU A 386 -15.69 15.89 -3.28
C LEU A 386 -14.29 15.56 -2.76
N PHE A 387 -13.55 16.58 -2.30
CA PHE A 387 -12.22 16.40 -1.74
C PHE A 387 -12.26 15.49 -0.52
N ASN A 388 -13.17 15.74 0.43
CA ASN A 388 -13.34 14.95 1.64
C ASN A 388 -13.73 13.49 1.35
N TYR A 389 -14.68 13.28 0.44
CA TYR A 389 -15.05 11.93 0.00
C TYR A 389 -13.83 11.16 -0.52
N ARG A 390 -13.04 11.78 -1.40
CA ARG A 390 -11.81 11.16 -1.95
C ARG A 390 -10.72 10.99 -0.91
N TYR A 391 -10.61 11.91 0.04
CA TYR A 391 -9.66 11.85 1.13
C TYR A 391 -9.92 10.62 2.00
N VAL A 392 -11.18 10.39 2.42
CA VAL A 392 -11.57 9.20 3.19
C VAL A 392 -11.46 7.91 2.35
N LEU A 393 -11.84 7.97 1.06
CA LEU A 393 -11.72 6.85 0.14
C LEU A 393 -10.27 6.39 -0.06
N GLU A 394 -9.32 7.33 -0.05
CA GLU A 394 -7.88 7.04 -0.21
C GLU A 394 -7.18 6.70 1.11
N ASP A 395 -7.75 7.11 2.24
CA ASP A 395 -7.29 6.68 3.55
C ASP A 395 -7.48 5.16 3.75
N ARG A 396 -8.61 4.62 3.26
CA ARG A 396 -8.95 3.18 3.21
C ARG A 396 -9.06 2.48 4.56
N SER A 397 -8.97 3.21 5.69
CA SER A 397 -9.11 2.61 7.01
C SER A 397 -10.56 2.39 7.44
N ARG A 398 -11.54 2.95 6.69
CA ARG A 398 -12.95 3.00 7.06
C ARG A 398 -13.15 3.57 8.49
N GLY A 399 -12.41 4.63 8.79
CA GLY A 399 -12.48 5.36 10.06
C GLY A 399 -11.56 4.85 11.17
N ILE A 400 -10.85 3.74 10.99
CA ILE A 400 -9.94 3.22 12.03
C ILE A 400 -8.78 4.18 12.31
N HIS A 401 -8.26 4.90 11.32
CA HIS A 401 -7.17 5.86 11.58
C HIS A 401 -7.63 7.03 12.45
N ASN A 402 -8.78 7.62 12.12
CA ASN A 402 -9.35 8.73 12.86
C ASN A 402 -10.88 8.80 12.70
N LEU A 403 -11.61 8.14 13.61
CA LEU A 403 -13.06 7.97 13.49
C LEU A 403 -13.79 9.31 13.57
N THR A 404 -13.52 10.06 14.64
CA THR A 404 -14.17 11.35 14.91
C THR A 404 -14.01 12.28 13.72
N TYR A 405 -12.78 12.42 13.21
CA TYR A 405 -12.50 13.29 12.08
C TYR A 405 -13.21 12.80 10.81
N THR A 406 -13.15 11.50 10.53
CA THR A 406 -13.80 10.89 9.35
C THR A 406 -15.32 11.15 9.34
N VAL A 407 -16.01 10.86 10.45
CA VAL A 407 -17.46 11.04 10.55
C VAL A 407 -17.84 12.52 10.41
N GLN A 408 -17.08 13.42 11.04
CA GLN A 408 -17.33 14.86 10.92
C GLN A 408 -17.16 15.36 9.48
N LEU A 409 -16.10 14.93 8.79
CA LEU A 409 -15.86 15.29 7.38
C LEU A 409 -16.99 14.80 6.47
N LEU A 410 -17.38 13.53 6.60
CA LEU A 410 -18.44 12.96 5.75
C LEU A 410 -19.80 13.58 6.05
N THR A 411 -20.16 13.72 7.33
CA THR A 411 -21.43 14.32 7.76
C THR A 411 -21.59 15.73 7.21
N ASP A 412 -20.56 16.58 7.36
CA ASP A 412 -20.63 17.96 6.87
C ASP A 412 -20.60 18.02 5.32
N SER A 413 -19.93 17.07 4.67
CA SER A 413 -19.93 16.95 3.19
C SER A 413 -21.31 16.54 2.66
N ILE A 414 -21.97 15.59 3.32
CA ILE A 414 -23.34 15.18 2.99
C ILE A 414 -24.29 16.35 3.20
N ALA A 415 -24.24 17.02 4.37
CA ALA A 415 -25.11 18.15 4.68
C ALA A 415 -24.94 19.32 3.69
N ALA A 416 -23.74 19.52 3.15
CA ALA A 416 -23.48 20.54 2.13
C ALA A 416 -24.13 20.22 0.77
N LEU A 417 -24.31 18.94 0.45
CA LEU A 417 -24.95 18.48 -0.80
C LEU A 417 -26.44 18.15 -0.60
N ASP A 418 -26.83 17.81 0.61
CA ASP A 418 -28.16 17.47 1.05
C ASP A 418 -28.49 18.15 2.39
N PRO A 419 -28.99 19.40 2.37
CA PRO A 419 -29.32 20.15 3.59
C PRO A 419 -30.41 19.50 4.45
N ALA A 420 -31.13 18.50 3.94
CA ALA A 420 -32.13 17.76 4.69
C ALA A 420 -31.53 16.62 5.53
N PHE A 421 -30.23 16.31 5.37
CA PHE A 421 -29.56 15.26 6.12
C PHE A 421 -29.51 15.60 7.62
N ASP A 422 -29.90 14.64 8.45
CA ASP A 422 -29.90 14.79 9.89
C ASP A 422 -28.49 14.65 10.45
N THR A 423 -27.93 15.76 10.93
CA THR A 423 -26.57 15.82 11.48
C THR A 423 -26.50 15.60 12.99
N SER A 424 -27.59 15.16 13.64
CA SER A 424 -27.63 14.99 15.10
C SER A 424 -26.69 13.91 15.63
N ALA A 425 -26.35 12.91 14.82
CA ALA A 425 -25.37 11.86 15.15
C ALA A 425 -23.91 12.28 14.91
N ARG A 426 -23.66 13.49 14.36
CA ARG A 426 -22.32 14.02 14.16
C ARG A 426 -21.61 14.12 15.53
N PRO A 427 -20.45 13.47 15.73
CA PRO A 427 -19.71 13.59 16.97
C PRO A 427 -19.24 15.04 17.16
N LYS A 428 -19.22 15.48 18.42
CA LYS A 428 -18.90 16.86 18.81
C LYS A 428 -17.40 17.09 18.84
#